data_AF-A0A6N8FJ53-F1
#
_entry.id   AF-A0A6N8FJ53-F1
#
_cell.length_a   1.000
_cell.length_b   1.000
_cell.length_c   1.000
_cell.angle_alpha   90.00
_cell.angle_beta   90.00
_cell.angle_gamma   90.00
#
_symmetry.space_group_name_H-M   'P 1'
#
loop_
_entity.id
_entity.type
_entity.pdbx_description
1 polymer ?
#
loop_
_entity_poly.entity_id
_entity_poly.type
_entity_poly.pdbx_seq_one_letter_code
_entity_poly.pdbx_strand_id
1 'polypeptide(L)'
;MAVFVGREKLVQGFWEAELEVGDVLCRILPDDTYIIAQPNIGEKLPDFLVISPTYGFRIIEVKNLTISSIEDVFSNGLLQTKYGNKNPFAQVKSYAVAWKNYLLSNHRNMGLDDPFRNIGYVVIHKGFSKLEFEYKFGRQIHTWATGDADNYYKYHFCFDELDSSFNELLAEATRFRSYSNSLKNYQIKEIVEHLKISPSKQTDDPALYNEQNKITDKGAEHQPKKSSRKKWLVNLILIALIIISIFSVIKFSGYIHVGSKSSSTGSISSLIENEEQTEAIIEITATVERFFYDSDNDTKFITLTDHTGNMEAVIFSDVDVPIIEEGETYIFKGYIQPSEDEEKMELNVTDVDEPNQKNSDD
;
A
#
# COMPACT_ATOMS: atom_id res chain seq x y z
N MET A 1 -6.60 30.13 12.13
CA MET A 1 -6.03 29.47 10.94
C MET A 1 -4.80 28.74 11.40
N ALA A 2 -4.65 27.47 11.04
CA ALA A 2 -3.50 26.67 11.44
C ALA A 2 -2.19 27.29 10.92
N VAL A 3 -1.06 26.88 11.50
CA VAL A 3 0.28 27.33 11.09
C VAL A 3 0.84 26.38 10.04
N PHE A 4 1.09 26.88 8.83
CA PHE A 4 1.66 26.08 7.73
C PHE A 4 3.18 26.28 7.63
N VAL A 5 3.94 25.31 8.13
CA VAL A 5 5.40 25.29 8.16
C VAL A 5 5.94 24.58 6.90
N GLY A 6 6.88 25.22 6.19
CA GLY A 6 7.52 24.64 5.00
C GLY A 6 6.75 24.82 3.69
N ARG A 7 5.70 25.64 3.67
CA ARG A 7 4.87 25.92 2.49
C ARG A 7 5.69 26.40 1.29
N GLU A 8 6.68 27.27 1.52
CA GLU A 8 7.56 27.82 0.50
C GLU A 8 8.34 26.75 -0.29
N LYS A 9 8.62 25.61 0.33
CA LYS A 9 9.31 24.49 -0.33
C LYS A 9 8.41 23.77 -1.31
N LEU A 10 7.13 23.61 -0.99
CA LEU A 10 6.15 23.02 -1.92
C LEU A 10 5.99 23.91 -3.16
N VAL A 11 5.95 25.23 -2.97
CA VAL A 11 5.92 26.21 -4.07
C VAL A 11 7.16 26.09 -4.96
N GLN A 12 8.35 25.95 -4.37
CA GLN A 12 9.60 25.83 -5.13
C GLN A 12 9.74 24.47 -5.85
N GLY A 13 9.21 23.40 -5.27
CA GLY A 13 9.33 22.05 -5.81
C GLY A 13 8.24 21.66 -6.82
N PHE A 14 7.31 22.57 -7.16
CA PHE A 14 6.17 22.31 -8.07
C PHE A 14 5.23 21.18 -7.60
N TRP A 15 5.00 21.08 -6.29
CA TRP A 15 4.10 20.09 -5.68
C TRP A 15 2.68 20.65 -5.58
N GLU A 16 2.00 20.83 -6.72
CA GLU A 16 0.70 21.52 -6.77
C GLU A 16 -0.39 20.84 -5.94
N ALA A 17 -0.47 19.50 -6.00
CA ALA A 17 -1.50 18.75 -5.27
C ALA A 17 -1.33 18.87 -3.76
N GLU A 18 -0.10 18.72 -3.28
CA GLU A 18 0.27 18.88 -1.87
C GLU A 18 0.03 20.32 -1.43
N LEU A 19 0.42 21.31 -2.23
CA LEU A 19 0.20 22.72 -1.90
C LEU A 19 -1.28 23.04 -1.74
N GLU A 20 -2.14 22.56 -2.64
CA GLU A 20 -3.59 22.74 -2.55
C GLU A 20 -4.17 22.07 -1.29
N VAL A 21 -3.77 20.82 -1.01
CA VAL A 21 -4.17 20.12 0.22
C VAL A 21 -3.74 20.90 1.46
N GLY A 22 -2.47 21.31 1.54
CA GLY A 22 -1.93 22.06 2.66
C GLY A 22 -2.64 23.40 2.89
N ASP A 23 -2.96 24.13 1.82
CA ASP A 23 -3.70 25.41 1.91
C ASP A 23 -5.13 25.20 2.40
N VAL A 24 -5.80 24.13 1.97
CA VAL A 24 -7.13 23.78 2.47
C VAL A 24 -7.08 23.37 3.94
N LEU A 25 -6.15 22.49 4.32
CA LEU A 25 -5.94 22.08 5.72
C LEU A 25 -5.69 23.31 6.61
N CYS A 26 -4.87 24.25 6.15
CA CYS A 26 -4.54 25.46 6.89
C CYS A 26 -5.80 26.30 7.20
N ARG A 27 -6.73 26.36 6.24
CA ARG A 27 -7.99 27.09 6.34
C ARG A 27 -9.02 26.41 7.25
N ILE A 28 -9.13 25.07 7.18
CA ILE A 28 -10.22 24.33 7.86
C ILE A 28 -9.84 23.87 9.26
N LEU A 29 -8.55 23.71 9.57
CA LEU A 29 -8.11 23.23 10.87
C LEU A 29 -8.02 24.34 11.92
N PRO A 30 -8.14 24.01 13.22
CA PRO A 30 -8.00 24.95 14.32
C PRO A 30 -6.69 25.75 14.30
N ASP A 31 -6.70 26.93 14.91
CA ASP A 31 -5.55 27.84 14.94
C ASP A 31 -4.39 27.37 15.82
N ASP A 32 -4.63 26.43 16.73
CA ASP A 32 -3.61 25.78 17.56
C ASP A 32 -2.93 24.59 16.86
N THR A 33 -3.26 24.35 15.59
CA THR A 33 -2.73 23.24 14.79
C THR A 33 -1.55 23.68 13.93
N TYR A 34 -0.52 22.82 13.86
CA TYR A 34 0.64 22.99 12.99
C TYR A 34 0.56 21.99 11.84
N ILE A 35 0.75 22.46 10.61
CA ILE A 35 0.85 21.64 9.40
C ILE A 35 2.28 21.78 8.90
N ILE A 36 3.04 20.70 8.94
CA ILE A 36 4.45 20.69 8.58
C ILE A 36 4.61 19.92 7.27
N ALA A 37 5.00 20.61 6.20
CA ALA A 37 5.28 19.98 4.91
C ALA A 37 6.61 19.23 4.93
N GLN A 38 6.64 18.05 4.32
CA GLN A 38 7.85 17.24 4.10
C GLN A 38 8.78 17.13 5.32
N PRO A 39 8.25 16.77 6.50
CA PRO A 39 9.07 16.61 7.69
C PRO A 39 10.05 15.45 7.49
N ASN A 40 11.29 15.63 7.93
CA ASN A 40 12.26 14.56 7.99
C ASN A 40 12.07 13.79 9.31
N ILE A 41 11.50 12.59 9.20
CA ILE A 41 11.23 11.70 10.33
C ILE A 41 12.13 10.46 10.31
N GLY A 42 13.39 10.65 9.88
CA GLY A 42 14.36 9.58 9.65
C GLY A 42 14.53 9.32 8.14
N GLU A 43 14.37 8.07 7.73
CA GLU A 43 14.48 7.65 6.32
C GLU A 43 13.21 7.88 5.51
N LYS A 44 12.14 8.36 6.16
CA LYS A 44 10.82 8.55 5.54
C LYS A 44 10.46 10.03 5.47
N LEU A 45 9.77 10.40 4.38
CA LEU A 45 9.38 11.77 4.04
C LEU A 45 7.88 11.82 3.69
N PRO A 46 6.98 11.81 4.70
CA PRO A 46 5.55 12.01 4.44
C PRO A 46 5.30 13.40 3.85
N ASP A 47 4.17 13.58 3.16
CA ASP A 47 3.83 14.89 2.60
C ASP A 47 3.50 15.91 3.70
N PHE A 48 2.74 15.50 4.73
CA PHE A 48 2.50 16.32 5.92
C PHE A 48 2.61 15.57 7.24
N LEU A 49 3.05 16.29 8.27
CA LEU A 49 2.76 16.00 9.66
C LEU A 49 1.91 17.14 10.24
N VAL A 50 0.72 16.79 10.70
CA VAL A 50 -0.17 17.70 11.43
C VAL A 50 -0.03 17.44 12.92
N ILE A 51 0.16 18.49 13.71
CA ILE A 51 0.30 18.43 15.17
C ILE A 51 -0.78 19.30 15.80
N SER A 52 -1.62 18.69 16.64
CA SER A 52 -2.70 19.38 17.37
C SER A 52 -2.70 18.98 18.85
N PRO A 53 -2.97 19.93 19.77
CA PRO A 53 -3.22 19.61 21.17
C PRO A 53 -4.34 18.59 21.37
N THR A 54 -5.39 18.64 20.55
CA THR A 54 -6.63 17.87 20.74
C THR A 54 -6.47 16.40 20.38
N TYR A 55 -5.84 16.11 19.24
CA TYR A 55 -5.81 14.74 18.70
C TYR A 55 -4.40 14.20 18.46
N GLY A 56 -3.35 14.95 18.80
CA GLY A 56 -1.97 14.50 18.71
C GLY A 56 -1.37 14.71 17.33
N PHE A 57 -0.85 13.62 16.74
CA PHE A 57 -0.13 13.64 15.47
C PHE A 57 -0.96 13.02 14.36
N ARG A 58 -1.06 13.66 13.19
CA ARG A 58 -1.62 13.06 11.97
C ARG A 58 -0.62 13.12 10.85
N ILE A 59 -0.28 11.95 10.32
CA ILE A 59 0.57 11.85 9.13
C ILE A 59 -0.35 11.78 7.92
N ILE A 60 -0.07 12.62 6.92
CA ILE A 60 -0.87 12.70 5.70
C ILE A 60 0.04 12.40 4.52
N GLU A 61 -0.41 11.49 3.68
CA GLU A 61 0.16 11.26 2.35
C GLU A 61 -0.87 11.68 1.29
N VAL A 62 -0.43 12.48 0.32
CA VAL A 62 -1.27 12.96 -0.78
C VAL A 62 -1.02 12.10 -2.01
N LYS A 63 -2.10 11.69 -2.68
CA LYS A 63 -2.05 10.95 -3.93
C LYS A 63 -2.79 11.70 -5.01
N ASN A 64 -2.08 12.02 -6.09
CA ASN A 64 -2.65 12.70 -7.25
C ASN A 64 -2.86 11.74 -8.43
N LEU A 65 -3.48 10.58 -8.15
CA LEU A 65 -3.84 9.59 -9.17
C LEU A 65 -5.17 9.98 -9.80
N THR A 66 -5.29 9.83 -11.13
CA THR A 66 -6.59 10.01 -11.78
C THR A 66 -7.49 8.80 -11.49
N ILE A 67 -8.80 9.01 -11.35
CA ILE A 67 -9.73 7.87 -11.20
C ILE A 67 -9.62 6.88 -12.37
N SER A 68 -9.31 7.39 -13.56
CA SER A 68 -9.18 6.60 -14.79
C SER A 68 -7.93 5.71 -14.84
N SER A 69 -6.92 5.99 -14.03
CA SER A 69 -5.68 5.19 -13.96
C SER A 69 -5.76 4.04 -12.96
N ILE A 70 -6.73 4.05 -12.05
CA ILE A 70 -6.96 2.96 -11.10
C ILE A 70 -7.82 1.89 -11.77
N GLU A 71 -7.40 0.64 -11.75
CA GLU A 71 -8.10 -0.49 -12.35
C GLU A 71 -8.95 -1.21 -11.29
N ASP A 72 -8.36 -1.46 -10.11
CA ASP A 72 -9.01 -2.13 -8.99
C ASP A 72 -8.61 -1.52 -7.64
N VAL A 73 -9.46 -1.71 -6.64
CA VAL A 73 -9.25 -1.25 -5.25
C VAL A 73 -9.50 -2.38 -4.26
N PHE A 74 -8.66 -2.46 -3.23
CA PHE A 74 -8.74 -3.50 -2.20
C PHE A 74 -8.95 -2.89 -0.82
N SER A 75 -9.58 -3.65 0.09
CA SER A 75 -9.93 -3.18 1.44
C SER A 75 -8.73 -2.80 2.30
N ASN A 76 -7.57 -3.40 2.01
CA ASN A 76 -6.30 -3.09 2.67
C ASN A 76 -5.62 -1.80 2.17
N GLY A 77 -6.27 -1.00 1.31
CA GLY A 77 -5.74 0.25 0.78
C GLY A 77 -4.85 0.11 -0.45
N LEU A 78 -4.65 -1.12 -0.96
CA LEU A 78 -3.98 -1.37 -2.24
C LEU A 78 -4.82 -0.82 -3.40
N LEU A 79 -4.15 -0.18 -4.34
CA LEU A 79 -4.69 0.29 -5.60
C LEU A 79 -3.91 -0.40 -6.73
N GLN A 80 -4.60 -1.19 -7.54
CA GLN A 80 -4.05 -1.64 -8.81
C GLN A 80 -4.23 -0.53 -9.82
N THR A 81 -3.14 -0.04 -10.42
CA THR A 81 -3.19 1.01 -11.43
C THR A 81 -2.65 0.49 -12.75
N LYS A 82 -2.92 1.22 -13.84
CA LYS A 82 -2.32 0.98 -15.16
C LYS A 82 -0.78 0.96 -15.16
N TYR A 83 -0.16 1.49 -14.11
CA TYR A 83 1.29 1.59 -13.94
C TYR A 83 1.82 0.63 -12.86
N GLY A 84 1.00 -0.32 -12.42
CA GLY A 84 1.32 -1.27 -11.36
C GLY A 84 0.63 -0.98 -10.03
N ASN A 85 1.02 -1.74 -9.03
CA ASN A 85 0.42 -1.76 -7.71
C ASN A 85 0.97 -0.63 -6.84
N LYS A 86 0.09 0.10 -6.17
CA LYS A 86 0.45 1.13 -5.18
C LYS A 86 -0.35 0.91 -3.92
N ASN A 87 0.31 0.88 -2.75
CA ASN A 87 -0.38 0.78 -1.46
C ASN A 87 -0.13 2.04 -0.60
N PRO A 88 -0.87 3.16 -0.87
CA PRO A 88 -0.76 4.37 -0.08
C PRO A 88 -0.99 4.16 1.43
N PHE A 89 -1.84 3.19 1.78
CA PHE A 89 -2.17 2.92 3.18
C PHE A 89 -1.01 2.26 3.93
N ALA A 90 -0.39 1.24 3.35
CA ALA A 90 0.81 0.63 3.89
C ALA A 90 1.95 1.66 4.00
N GLN A 91 2.09 2.52 3.00
CA GLN A 91 3.08 3.61 3.01
C GLN A 91 2.87 4.54 4.22
N VAL A 92 1.67 5.08 4.43
CA VAL A 92 1.41 5.99 5.55
C VAL A 92 1.51 5.29 6.93
N LYS A 93 1.18 3.99 7.01
CA LYS A 93 1.43 3.17 8.20
C LYS A 93 2.92 3.07 8.52
N SER A 94 3.77 2.86 7.50
CA SER A 94 5.22 2.83 7.70
C SER A 94 5.74 4.16 8.24
N TYR A 95 5.16 5.28 7.81
CA TYR A 95 5.49 6.62 8.31
C TYR A 95 5.09 6.80 9.77
N ALA A 96 3.95 6.24 10.20
CA ALA A 96 3.56 6.25 11.61
C ALA A 96 4.54 5.52 12.51
N VAL A 97 5.08 4.39 12.04
CA VAL A 97 6.15 3.66 12.74
C VAL A 97 7.44 4.47 12.79
N ALA A 98 7.85 5.07 11.67
CA ALA A 98 9.04 5.92 11.61
C ALA A 98 8.91 7.13 12.56
N TRP A 99 7.73 7.77 12.61
CA TRP A 99 7.47 8.90 13.49
C TRP A 99 7.51 8.51 14.98
N LYS A 100 6.95 7.35 15.34
CA LYS A 100 7.11 6.79 16.69
C LYS A 100 8.58 6.67 17.08
N ASN A 101 9.40 6.09 16.19
CA ASN A 101 10.82 5.88 16.45
C ASN A 101 11.58 7.20 16.54
N TYR A 102 11.21 8.19 15.71
CA TYR A 102 11.75 9.54 15.78
C TYR A 102 11.47 10.19 17.15
N LEU A 103 10.23 10.12 17.63
CA LEU A 103 9.84 10.64 18.94
C LEU A 103 10.58 9.92 20.09
N LEU A 104 10.72 8.60 20.02
CA LEU A 104 11.44 7.86 21.05
C LEU A 104 12.94 8.19 21.08
N SER A 105 13.53 8.48 19.92
CA SER A 105 14.96 8.78 19.79
C SER A 105 15.33 10.20 20.17
N ASN A 106 14.52 11.19 19.76
CA ASN A 106 14.87 12.60 19.89
C ASN A 106 14.17 13.28 21.09
N HIS A 107 13.15 12.63 21.64
CA HIS A 107 12.10 13.30 22.40
C HIS A 107 11.62 12.46 23.61
N ARG A 108 12.46 11.53 24.08
CA ARG A 108 12.17 10.54 25.12
C ARG A 108 11.68 11.14 26.45
N ASN A 109 12.16 12.32 26.81
CA ASN A 109 11.92 12.93 28.12
C ASN A 109 10.71 13.88 28.16
N MET A 110 9.91 13.95 27.08
CA MET A 110 8.77 14.88 27.02
C MET A 110 7.53 14.41 27.78
N GLY A 111 7.53 13.20 28.35
CA GLY A 111 6.34 12.62 29.00
C GLY A 111 5.24 12.26 28.01
N LEU A 112 5.63 11.80 26.81
CA LEU A 112 4.76 11.20 25.81
C LEU A 112 4.71 9.69 26.09
N ASP A 113 4.01 9.25 27.14
CA ASP A 113 4.02 7.86 27.64
C ASP A 113 4.25 6.79 26.55
N ASP A 114 3.23 6.57 25.73
CA ASP A 114 3.29 5.80 24.49
C ASP A 114 2.89 6.74 23.34
N PRO A 115 3.86 7.27 22.58
CA PRO A 115 3.57 8.21 21.51
C PRO A 115 2.72 7.56 20.41
N PHE A 116 2.77 6.23 20.24
CA PHE A 116 2.06 5.53 19.18
C PHE A 116 0.54 5.66 19.30
N ARG A 117 0.02 5.79 20.52
CA ARG A 117 -1.42 5.98 20.78
C ARG A 117 -1.95 7.33 20.29
N ASN A 118 -1.05 8.31 20.09
CA ASN A 118 -1.37 9.66 19.63
C ASN A 118 -1.09 9.85 18.13
N ILE A 119 -0.64 8.80 17.42
CA ILE A 119 -0.33 8.87 15.99
C ILE A 119 -1.49 8.28 15.21
N GLY A 120 -2.17 9.14 14.47
CA GLY A 120 -3.07 8.78 13.40
C GLY A 120 -2.44 9.03 12.03
N TYR A 121 -3.08 8.52 10.99
CA TYR A 121 -2.59 8.65 9.63
C TYR A 121 -3.73 8.57 8.63
N VAL A 122 -3.57 9.27 7.51
CA VAL A 122 -4.56 9.32 6.43
C VAL A 122 -3.89 9.44 5.08
N VAL A 123 -4.62 9.02 4.05
CA VAL A 123 -4.30 9.23 2.65
C VAL A 123 -5.34 10.18 2.07
N ILE A 124 -4.90 11.23 1.39
CA ILE A 124 -5.78 12.18 0.71
C ILE A 124 -5.61 12.02 -0.80
N HIS A 125 -6.69 11.66 -1.48
CA HIS A 125 -6.73 11.52 -2.94
C HIS A 125 -7.18 12.83 -3.58
N LYS A 126 -6.27 13.47 -4.32
CA LYS A 126 -6.51 14.76 -4.99
C LYS A 126 -7.09 14.62 -6.40
N GLY A 127 -6.79 13.52 -7.08
CA GLY A 127 -7.09 13.36 -8.50
C GLY A 127 -8.52 12.91 -8.82
N PHE A 128 -9.39 12.77 -7.80
CA PHE A 128 -10.80 12.42 -7.95
C PHE A 128 -11.62 12.77 -6.70
N SER A 129 -12.93 12.88 -6.90
CA SER A 129 -13.92 13.06 -5.83
C SER A 129 -14.40 11.73 -5.24
N LYS A 130 -14.97 11.77 -4.04
CA LYS A 130 -15.60 10.58 -3.43
C LYS A 130 -16.71 10.00 -4.30
N LEU A 131 -17.53 10.89 -4.87
CA LEU A 131 -18.62 10.48 -5.76
C LEU A 131 -18.10 9.72 -7.00
N GLU A 132 -17.01 10.18 -7.62
CA GLU A 132 -16.38 9.47 -8.74
C GLU A 132 -15.81 8.11 -8.32
N PHE A 133 -15.20 8.04 -7.15
CA PHE A 133 -14.64 6.81 -6.59
C PHE A 133 -15.73 5.77 -6.33
N GLU A 134 -16.79 6.16 -5.62
CA GLU A 134 -17.94 5.30 -5.33
C GLU A 134 -18.71 4.89 -6.60
N TYR A 135 -18.84 5.79 -7.57
CA TYR A 135 -19.46 5.46 -8.84
C TYR A 135 -18.70 4.36 -9.58
N LYS A 136 -17.36 4.44 -9.60
CA LYS A 136 -16.53 3.47 -10.31
C LYS A 136 -16.40 2.15 -9.55
N PHE A 137 -16.07 2.22 -8.26
CA PHE A 137 -15.69 1.06 -7.45
C PHE A 137 -16.76 0.60 -6.49
N GLY A 138 -17.94 1.25 -6.45
CA GLY A 138 -19.01 0.92 -5.52
C GLY A 138 -19.33 -0.57 -5.49
N ARG A 139 -19.47 -1.21 -6.66
CA ARG A 139 -19.73 -2.67 -6.71
C ARG A 139 -18.62 -3.50 -6.05
N GLN A 140 -17.36 -3.15 -6.25
CA GLN A 140 -16.22 -3.82 -5.63
C GLN A 140 -16.22 -3.62 -4.10
N ILE A 141 -16.45 -2.38 -3.65
CA ILE A 141 -16.53 -2.05 -2.22
C ILE A 141 -17.68 -2.79 -1.53
N HIS A 142 -18.82 -2.96 -2.19
CA HIS A 142 -19.96 -3.72 -1.65
C HIS A 142 -19.68 -5.23 -1.51
N THR A 143 -18.62 -5.75 -2.14
CA THR A 143 -18.21 -7.16 -1.98
C THR A 143 -17.22 -7.38 -0.85
N TRP A 144 -16.71 -6.31 -0.23
CA TRP A 144 -15.80 -6.42 0.90
C TRP A 144 -16.49 -6.96 2.15
N ALA A 145 -15.69 -7.45 3.10
CA ALA A 145 -16.19 -7.94 4.37
C ALA A 145 -16.87 -6.82 5.16
N THR A 146 -17.76 -7.20 6.09
CA THR A 146 -18.47 -6.22 6.93
C THR A 146 -17.46 -5.40 7.74
N GLY A 147 -17.52 -4.08 7.62
CA GLY A 147 -16.63 -3.13 8.30
C GLY A 147 -15.36 -2.76 7.53
N ASP A 148 -15.01 -3.46 6.45
CA ASP A 148 -13.84 -3.12 5.63
C ASP A 148 -14.00 -1.77 4.93
N ALA A 149 -15.20 -1.48 4.42
CA ALA A 149 -15.49 -0.19 3.80
C ALA A 149 -15.35 0.95 4.82
N ASP A 150 -15.90 0.80 6.02
CA ASP A 150 -15.78 1.79 7.10
C ASP A 150 -14.31 2.00 7.50
N ASN A 151 -13.55 0.91 7.60
CA ASN A 151 -12.11 0.97 7.87
C ASN A 151 -11.34 1.67 6.73
N TYR A 152 -11.70 1.43 5.48
CA TYR A 152 -11.10 2.10 4.34
C TYR A 152 -11.36 3.62 4.40
N TYR A 153 -12.64 4.02 4.50
CA TYR A 153 -13.03 5.44 4.53
C TYR A 153 -12.58 6.17 5.80
N LYS A 154 -12.25 5.45 6.88
CA LYS A 154 -11.61 6.03 8.06
C LYS A 154 -10.23 6.61 7.77
N TYR A 155 -9.50 6.06 6.79
CA TYR A 155 -8.12 6.46 6.50
C TYR A 155 -7.91 6.99 5.08
N HIS A 156 -8.88 6.84 4.18
CA HIS A 156 -8.83 7.34 2.81
C HIS A 156 -9.89 8.41 2.60
N PHE A 157 -9.44 9.63 2.30
CA PHE A 157 -10.31 10.76 2.02
C PHE A 157 -10.07 11.26 0.61
N CYS A 158 -11.14 11.74 -0.03
CA CYS A 158 -11.05 12.47 -1.28
C CYS A 158 -10.95 13.97 -1.00
N PHE A 159 -10.36 14.73 -1.92
CA PHE A 159 -10.12 16.17 -1.71
C PHE A 159 -11.39 16.98 -1.47
N ASP A 160 -12.52 16.55 -2.04
CA ASP A 160 -13.84 17.16 -1.84
C ASP A 160 -14.43 16.92 -0.45
N GLU A 161 -13.85 16.04 0.36
CA GLU A 161 -14.23 15.80 1.76
C GLU A 161 -13.47 16.72 2.75
N LEU A 162 -12.52 17.55 2.27
CA LEU A 162 -11.78 18.48 3.12
C LEU A 162 -12.59 19.75 3.40
N ASP A 163 -13.61 19.62 4.24
CA ASP A 163 -14.45 20.71 4.72
C ASP A 163 -14.29 20.96 6.24
N SER A 164 -15.17 21.74 6.84
CA SER A 164 -15.11 22.05 8.28
C SER A 164 -15.28 20.83 9.19
N SER A 165 -15.89 19.74 8.73
CA SER A 165 -16.04 18.48 9.48
C SER A 165 -14.77 17.63 9.45
N PHE A 166 -13.82 17.94 8.56
CA PHE A 166 -12.58 17.17 8.40
C PHE A 166 -11.72 17.10 9.67
N ASN A 167 -11.83 18.10 10.56
CA ASN A 167 -11.17 18.08 11.86
C ASN A 167 -11.60 16.88 12.72
N GLU A 168 -12.89 16.55 12.71
CA GLU A 168 -13.44 15.40 13.44
C GLU A 168 -12.99 14.09 12.80
N LEU A 169 -13.05 14.02 11.46
CA LEU A 169 -12.57 12.86 10.70
C LEU A 169 -11.08 12.58 10.94
N LEU A 170 -10.24 13.63 10.94
CA LEU A 170 -8.85 13.51 11.32
C LEU A 170 -8.70 13.00 12.75
N ALA A 171 -9.44 13.55 13.71
CA ALA A 171 -9.37 13.09 15.10
C ALA A 171 -9.67 11.58 15.22
N GLU A 172 -10.60 11.07 14.41
CA GLU A 172 -10.98 9.65 14.37
C GLU A 172 -10.02 8.73 13.61
N ALA A 173 -9.20 9.28 12.70
CA ALA A 173 -8.23 8.55 11.89
C ALA A 173 -6.98 8.06 12.67
N THR A 174 -7.22 7.42 13.81
CA THR A 174 -6.23 6.80 14.69
C THR A 174 -6.58 5.34 14.95
N ARG A 175 -5.57 4.50 15.13
CA ARG A 175 -5.76 3.11 15.56
C ARG A 175 -6.33 3.04 16.97
N PHE A 176 -5.89 3.94 17.86
CA PHE A 176 -6.28 3.94 19.27
C PHE A 176 -7.15 5.16 19.56
N ARG A 177 -8.39 4.93 19.99
CA ARG A 177 -9.25 5.99 20.54
C ARG A 177 -8.76 6.35 21.94
N SER A 178 -7.71 7.15 22.03
CA SER A 178 -7.15 7.61 23.29
C SER A 178 -7.52 9.07 23.52
N TYR A 179 -8.60 9.31 24.27
CA TYR A 179 -9.07 10.67 24.60
C TYR A 179 -8.24 11.34 25.71
N SER A 180 -7.28 10.64 26.34
CA SER A 180 -6.68 11.10 27.60
C SER A 180 -5.37 11.88 27.46
N ASN A 181 -4.69 11.86 26.32
CA ASN A 181 -3.32 12.36 26.20
C ASN A 181 -3.23 13.52 25.20
N SER A 182 -3.92 14.62 25.50
CA SER A 182 -3.76 15.89 24.78
C SER A 182 -2.29 16.33 24.82
N LEU A 183 -1.73 16.73 23.68
CA LEU A 183 -0.38 17.27 23.64
C LEU A 183 -0.37 18.64 24.33
N LYS A 184 0.59 18.83 25.23
CA LYS A 184 0.81 20.12 25.88
C LYS A 184 1.56 21.04 24.93
N ASN A 185 1.27 22.35 24.97
CA ASN A 185 1.89 23.33 24.08
C ASN A 185 3.42 23.32 24.11
N TYR A 186 4.04 23.06 25.26
CA TYR A 186 5.51 22.97 25.32
C TYR A 186 6.06 21.76 24.55
N GLN A 187 5.32 20.64 24.51
CA GLN A 187 5.72 19.44 23.76
C GLN A 187 5.63 19.72 22.26
N ILE A 188 4.54 20.34 21.81
CA ILE A 188 4.36 20.74 20.40
C ILE A 188 5.49 21.68 19.98
N LYS A 189 5.75 22.71 20.78
CA LYS A 189 6.81 23.69 20.50
C LYS A 189 8.18 23.02 20.41
N GLU A 190 8.52 22.16 21.37
CA GLU A 190 9.78 21.42 21.36
C GLU A 190 9.93 20.55 20.10
N ILE A 191 8.87 19.86 19.68
CA ILE A 191 8.88 19.04 18.47
C ILE A 191 9.08 19.92 17.22
N VAL A 192 8.26 20.97 17.07
CA VAL A 192 8.30 21.86 15.89
C VAL A 192 9.67 22.54 15.74
N GLU A 193 10.31 22.93 16.84
CA GLU A 193 11.62 23.60 16.81
C GLU A 193 12.78 22.66 16.41
N HIS A 194 12.69 21.37 16.71
CA HIS A 194 13.74 20.39 16.40
C HIS A 194 13.50 19.60 15.12
N LEU A 195 12.26 19.59 14.61
CA LEU A 195 11.91 18.86 13.41
C LEU A 195 12.54 19.51 12.17
N LYS A 196 13.42 18.75 11.52
CA LYS A 196 14.04 19.19 10.27
C LYS A 196 13.05 19.03 9.12
N ILE A 197 13.02 20.01 8.24
CA ILE A 197 12.24 19.94 7.00
C ILE A 197 13.20 19.55 5.88
N SER A 198 12.87 18.50 5.12
CA SER A 198 13.72 18.02 4.03
C SER A 198 13.96 19.12 2.98
N PRO A 199 15.16 19.20 2.37
CA PRO A 199 15.45 20.20 1.34
C PRO A 199 14.74 19.93 0.01
N SER A 200 14.37 18.69 -0.31
CA SER A 200 13.45 18.34 -1.41
C SER A 200 13.20 16.82 -1.41
N LYS A 201 11.95 16.38 -1.56
CA LYS A 201 11.64 15.00 -1.97
C LYS A 201 12.06 14.86 -3.44
N GLN A 202 12.91 13.90 -3.81
CA GLN A 202 13.05 13.52 -5.21
C GLN A 202 11.86 12.62 -5.53
N THR A 203 11.11 12.92 -6.58
CA THR A 203 9.93 12.13 -6.96
C THR A 203 10.40 10.76 -7.46
N ASP A 204 10.05 9.69 -6.74
CA ASP A 204 10.51 8.32 -7.05
C ASP A 204 9.91 7.74 -8.36
N ASP A 205 8.98 8.44 -9.01
CA ASP A 205 8.28 7.98 -10.22
C ASP A 205 8.18 9.08 -11.30
N PRO A 206 9.23 9.29 -12.11
CA PRO A 206 9.24 10.31 -13.16
C PRO A 206 8.27 10.00 -14.31
N ALA A 207 7.77 8.75 -14.44
CA ALA A 207 6.82 8.40 -15.49
C ALA A 207 5.44 9.04 -15.25
N LEU A 208 5.00 9.11 -13.99
CA LEU A 208 3.71 9.68 -13.59
C LEU A 208 3.69 11.21 -13.67
N TYR A 209 4.81 11.85 -13.35
CA TYR A 209 4.97 13.31 -13.45
C TYR A 209 4.91 13.81 -14.91
N ASN A 210 5.45 13.02 -15.85
CA ASN A 210 5.46 13.37 -17.27
C ASN A 210 4.07 13.25 -17.94
N GLU A 211 3.17 12.41 -17.43
CA GLU A 211 1.81 12.32 -17.94
C GLU A 211 0.87 13.38 -17.34
N GLN A 212 1.09 13.78 -16.09
CA GLN A 212 0.41 14.91 -15.45
C GLN A 212 0.67 16.23 -16.19
N ASN A 213 1.92 16.53 -16.54
CA ASN A 213 2.26 17.74 -17.31
C ASN A 213 1.73 17.73 -18.75
N LYS A 214 1.57 16.55 -19.37
CA LYS A 214 1.00 16.41 -20.72
C LYS A 214 -0.50 16.71 -20.79
N ILE A 215 -1.22 16.67 -19.68
CA ILE A 215 -2.66 16.98 -19.63
C ILE A 215 -2.84 18.50 -19.43
N THR A 216 -2.00 19.14 -18.64
CA THR A 216 -2.03 20.60 -18.40
C THR A 216 -1.60 21.39 -19.65
N ASP A 217 -0.60 20.93 -20.39
CA ASP A 217 -0.11 21.61 -21.62
C ASP A 217 -1.04 21.46 -22.84
N LYS A 218 -2.04 20.56 -22.79
CA LYS A 218 -3.04 20.43 -23.89
C LYS A 218 -4.24 21.37 -23.74
N GLY A 219 -4.31 22.14 -22.65
CA GLY A 219 -5.36 23.15 -22.41
C GLY A 219 -5.10 24.51 -23.05
N ALA A 220 -3.87 24.79 -23.51
CA ALA A 220 -3.51 26.05 -24.17
C ALA A 220 -3.04 25.77 -25.60
N GLU A 221 -3.68 26.42 -26.56
CA GLU A 221 -3.41 26.35 -28.01
C GLU A 221 -3.61 25.00 -28.69
N HIS A 222 -4.80 24.75 -29.23
CA HIS A 222 -4.91 24.13 -30.55
C HIS A 222 -6.11 24.67 -31.32
N GLN A 223 -5.83 25.59 -32.25
CA GLN A 223 -6.73 25.85 -33.38
C GLN A 223 -6.77 24.61 -34.28
N PRO A 224 -7.95 24.18 -34.77
CA PRO A 224 -8.07 22.97 -35.55
C PRO A 224 -7.56 23.17 -36.99
N LYS A 225 -6.34 22.72 -37.27
CA LYS A 225 -5.91 22.46 -38.66
C LYS A 225 -6.52 21.13 -39.13
N LYS A 226 -7.49 21.24 -40.04
CA LYS A 226 -8.02 20.14 -40.86
C LYS A 226 -6.86 19.43 -41.58
N SER A 227 -6.46 18.26 -41.09
CA SER A 227 -5.64 17.33 -41.89
C SER A 227 -6.24 15.93 -41.89
N SER A 228 -6.65 15.52 -43.10
CA SER A 228 -6.70 14.18 -43.66
C SER A 228 -7.05 12.99 -42.73
N ARG A 229 -8.34 12.83 -42.43
CA ARG A 229 -8.93 11.59 -41.85
C ARG A 229 -8.62 10.31 -42.67
N LYS A 230 -8.19 10.43 -43.93
CA LYS A 230 -7.91 9.26 -44.79
C LYS A 230 -6.60 8.54 -44.45
N LYS A 231 -5.58 9.21 -43.89
CA LYS A 231 -4.31 8.54 -43.53
C LYS A 231 -4.41 7.76 -42.22
N TRP A 232 -5.24 8.23 -41.29
CA TRP A 232 -5.43 7.57 -39.98
C TRP A 232 -6.15 6.23 -40.08
N LEU A 233 -7.17 6.14 -40.94
CA LEU A 233 -7.91 4.90 -41.20
C LEU A 233 -7.04 3.80 -41.82
N VAL A 234 -6.08 4.16 -42.68
CA VAL A 234 -5.17 3.17 -43.31
C VAL A 234 -4.18 2.59 -42.29
N ASN A 235 -3.67 3.40 -41.37
CA ASN A 235 -2.77 2.91 -40.31
C ASN A 235 -3.50 2.00 -39.30
N LEU A 236 -4.76 2.26 -39.00
CA LEU A 236 -5.56 1.41 -38.10
C LEU A 236 -5.78 0.00 -38.67
N ILE A 237 -6.05 -0.10 -39.97
CA ILE A 237 -6.23 -1.40 -40.65
C ILE A 237 -4.92 -2.19 -40.66
N LEU A 238 -3.77 -1.52 -40.84
CA LEU A 238 -2.47 -2.18 -40.86
C LEU A 238 -2.09 -2.77 -39.48
N ILE A 239 -2.38 -2.03 -38.40
CA ILE A 239 -2.12 -2.50 -37.02
C ILE A 239 -3.02 -3.69 -36.67
N ALA A 240 -4.29 -3.66 -37.06
CA ALA A 240 -5.21 -4.78 -36.83
C ALA A 240 -4.74 -6.07 -37.52
N LEU A 241 -4.20 -5.98 -38.74
CA LEU A 241 -3.67 -7.15 -39.46
C LEU A 241 -2.42 -7.74 -38.78
N ILE A 242 -1.56 -6.90 -38.19
CA ILE A 242 -0.39 -7.37 -37.43
C ILE A 242 -0.81 -8.12 -36.17
N ILE A 243 -1.79 -7.58 -35.42
CA ILE A 243 -2.31 -8.24 -34.20
C ILE A 243 -2.94 -9.61 -34.52
N ILE A 244 -3.71 -9.70 -35.61
CA ILE A 244 -4.32 -10.97 -36.05
C ILE A 244 -3.23 -12.00 -36.45
N SER A 245 -2.14 -11.56 -37.07
CA SER A 245 -1.02 -12.45 -37.43
C SER A 245 -0.29 -13.01 -36.20
N ILE A 246 -0.09 -12.20 -35.15
CA ILE A 246 0.53 -12.62 -33.89
C ILE A 246 -0.37 -13.62 -33.16
N PHE A 247 -1.68 -13.37 -33.11
CA PHE A 247 -2.65 -14.29 -32.49
C PHE A 247 -2.76 -15.65 -33.20
N SER A 248 -2.52 -15.68 -34.52
CA SER A 248 -2.53 -16.91 -35.31
C SER A 248 -1.32 -17.81 -35.02
N VAL A 249 -0.18 -17.24 -34.64
CA VAL A 249 1.04 -17.99 -34.28
C VAL A 249 0.92 -18.58 -32.88
N ILE A 250 0.34 -17.86 -31.92
CA ILE A 250 0.21 -18.30 -30.52
C ILE A 250 -0.78 -19.49 -30.39
N LYS A 251 -1.83 -19.55 -31.23
CA LYS A 251 -2.78 -20.67 -31.24
C LYS A 251 -2.20 -21.97 -31.80
N PHE A 252 -1.05 -21.95 -32.48
CA PHE A 252 -0.45 -23.14 -33.10
C PHE A 252 0.72 -23.75 -32.28
N SER A 253 1.26 -23.04 -31.28
CA SER A 253 2.32 -23.57 -30.40
C SER A 253 1.80 -24.24 -29.11
N GLY A 254 0.48 -24.25 -28.89
CA GLY A 254 -0.16 -24.77 -27.66
C GLY A 254 -0.43 -26.28 -27.64
N TYR A 255 0.34 -27.10 -28.36
CA TYR A 255 0.33 -28.56 -28.21
C TYR A 255 1.71 -29.02 -27.72
N ILE A 256 2.06 -28.64 -26.50
CA ILE A 256 3.10 -29.33 -25.72
C ILE A 256 2.38 -29.98 -24.54
N HIS A 257 2.35 -31.32 -24.59
CA HIS A 257 1.85 -32.19 -23.54
C HIS A 257 2.80 -32.08 -22.34
N VAL A 258 2.45 -31.26 -21.35
CA VAL A 258 3.09 -31.29 -20.02
C VAL A 258 2.39 -32.40 -19.26
N GLY A 259 3.11 -33.51 -19.06
CA GLY A 259 2.63 -34.65 -18.31
C GLY A 259 2.36 -34.29 -16.86
N SER A 260 1.16 -34.61 -16.38
CA SER A 260 0.75 -34.52 -14.99
C SER A 260 1.69 -35.36 -14.11
N LYS A 261 2.63 -34.72 -13.41
CA LYS A 261 3.30 -35.34 -12.27
C LYS A 261 2.34 -35.32 -11.09
N SER A 262 2.13 -36.48 -10.47
CA SER A 262 1.29 -36.66 -9.29
C SER A 262 1.83 -35.82 -8.12
N SER A 263 1.00 -34.96 -7.54
CA SER A 263 1.28 -34.31 -6.25
C SER A 263 1.24 -35.37 -5.15
N SER A 264 2.36 -35.59 -4.47
CA SER A 264 2.43 -36.46 -3.29
C SER A 264 2.10 -35.64 -2.04
N THR A 265 1.00 -35.97 -1.38
CA THR A 265 0.65 -35.44 -0.05
C THR A 265 1.48 -36.19 1.00
N GLY A 266 2.20 -35.48 1.87
CA GLY A 266 3.08 -36.08 2.89
C GLY A 266 3.11 -35.28 4.19
N SER A 267 3.49 -35.93 5.29
CA SER A 267 3.77 -35.26 6.57
C SER A 267 5.14 -34.57 6.54
N ILE A 268 5.33 -33.50 7.31
CA ILE A 268 6.58 -32.74 7.38
C ILE A 268 7.77 -33.66 7.73
N SER A 269 7.60 -34.54 8.72
CA SER A 269 8.68 -35.45 9.14
C SER A 269 9.11 -36.43 8.04
N SER A 270 8.19 -36.90 7.20
CA SER A 270 8.51 -37.79 6.08
C SER A 270 9.21 -37.09 4.91
N LEU A 271 9.05 -35.77 4.81
CA LEU A 271 9.65 -34.94 3.78
C LEU A 271 11.10 -34.56 4.11
N ILE A 272 11.41 -34.41 5.40
CA ILE A 272 12.77 -34.12 5.88
C ILE A 272 13.70 -35.34 5.72
N GLU A 273 13.17 -36.56 5.81
CA GLU A 273 13.98 -37.79 5.72
C GLU A 273 14.28 -38.25 4.28
N ASN A 274 13.63 -37.68 3.26
CA ASN A 274 13.81 -38.05 1.86
C ASN A 274 14.48 -36.94 1.04
N GLU A 275 15.81 -36.94 1.00
CA GLU A 275 16.60 -36.00 0.18
C GLU A 275 16.33 -36.09 -1.34
N GLU A 276 15.71 -37.17 -1.84
CA GLU A 276 15.45 -37.36 -3.28
C GLU A 276 14.26 -36.53 -3.84
N GLN A 277 13.58 -35.71 -3.04
CA GLN A 277 12.37 -34.97 -3.46
C GLN A 277 12.56 -33.48 -3.77
N THR A 278 13.79 -32.98 -3.87
CA THR A 278 14.10 -31.54 -4.02
C THR A 278 13.53 -30.86 -5.27
N GLU A 279 13.08 -31.61 -6.27
CA GLU A 279 12.48 -31.06 -7.51
C GLU A 279 10.96 -31.30 -7.64
N ALA A 280 10.34 -31.97 -6.66
CA ALA A 280 8.91 -32.24 -6.70
C ALA A 280 8.12 -31.09 -6.06
N ILE A 281 7.04 -30.67 -6.73
CA ILE A 281 6.03 -29.84 -6.07
C ILE A 281 5.26 -30.73 -5.10
N ILE A 282 5.32 -30.37 -3.82
CA ILE A 282 4.63 -31.03 -2.72
C ILE A 282 3.50 -30.15 -2.20
N GLU A 283 2.55 -30.76 -1.52
CA GLU A 283 1.44 -30.10 -0.85
C GLU A 283 1.43 -30.52 0.62
N ILE A 284 1.46 -29.54 1.53
CA ILE A 284 1.50 -29.73 2.98
C ILE A 284 0.34 -28.96 3.62
N THR A 285 -0.48 -29.63 4.41
CA THR A 285 -1.43 -28.95 5.32
C THR A 285 -0.74 -28.71 6.66
N ALA A 286 -0.53 -27.46 7.05
CA ALA A 286 0.22 -27.11 8.25
C ALA A 286 -0.32 -25.86 8.95
N THR A 287 -0.12 -25.79 10.26
CA THR A 287 -0.37 -24.62 11.11
C THR A 287 0.83 -23.68 11.10
N VAL A 288 0.57 -22.38 11.05
CA VAL A 288 1.61 -21.34 11.12
C VAL A 288 2.00 -21.10 12.57
N GLU A 289 3.19 -21.53 12.96
CA GLU A 289 3.70 -21.33 14.33
C GLU A 289 4.30 -19.93 14.51
N ARG A 290 5.02 -19.43 13.49
CA ARG A 290 5.64 -18.10 13.48
C ARG A 290 5.57 -17.47 12.10
N PHE A 291 5.39 -16.17 12.06
CA PHE A 291 5.37 -15.37 10.84
C PHE A 291 6.27 -14.15 10.98
N PHE A 292 7.23 -14.01 10.07
CA PHE A 292 8.10 -12.86 9.96
C PHE A 292 8.04 -12.30 8.54
N TYR A 293 7.90 -10.98 8.42
CA TYR A 293 7.87 -10.28 7.14
C TYR A 293 9.08 -9.37 7.02
N ASP A 294 9.90 -9.65 6.02
CA ASP A 294 11.01 -8.80 5.64
C ASP A 294 10.51 -7.76 4.62
N SER A 295 10.39 -6.52 5.09
CA SER A 295 9.89 -5.42 4.28
C SER A 295 10.86 -4.94 3.21
N ASP A 296 12.15 -5.31 3.28
CA ASP A 296 13.17 -4.81 2.38
C ASP A 296 13.14 -5.55 1.03
N ASN A 297 12.75 -6.83 1.04
CA ASN A 297 12.63 -7.71 -0.13
C ASN A 297 11.19 -8.21 -0.39
N ASP A 298 10.24 -7.85 0.48
CA ASP A 298 8.84 -8.31 0.45
C ASP A 298 8.72 -9.85 0.58
N THR A 299 9.70 -10.47 1.23
CA THR A 299 9.76 -11.90 1.50
C THR A 299 9.15 -12.22 2.87
N LYS A 300 8.38 -13.30 2.94
CA LYS A 300 7.75 -13.79 4.18
C LYS A 300 8.46 -15.07 4.60
N PHE A 301 8.86 -15.13 5.86
CA PHE A 301 9.49 -16.27 6.49
C PHE A 301 8.52 -16.85 7.51
N ILE A 302 8.23 -18.14 7.39
CA ILE A 302 7.17 -18.79 8.15
C ILE A 302 7.74 -20.07 8.77
N THR A 303 7.35 -20.36 10.01
CA THR A 303 7.56 -21.68 10.61
C THR A 303 6.25 -22.45 10.56
N LEU A 304 6.24 -23.56 9.85
CA LEU A 304 5.09 -24.46 9.67
C LEU A 304 5.20 -25.66 10.62
N THR A 305 4.08 -26.12 11.17
CA THR A 305 4.00 -27.37 11.93
C THR A 305 2.75 -28.18 11.58
N ASP A 306 2.88 -29.49 11.50
CA ASP A 306 1.77 -30.44 11.31
C ASP A 306 1.54 -31.32 12.56
N HIS A 307 2.06 -30.87 13.72
CA HIS A 307 2.17 -31.60 15.00
C HIS A 307 3.15 -32.79 15.01
N THR A 308 3.65 -33.24 13.85
CA THR A 308 4.65 -34.31 13.77
C THR A 308 6.07 -33.77 13.64
N GLY A 309 6.21 -32.56 13.11
CA GLY A 309 7.46 -31.83 12.98
C GLY A 309 7.25 -30.35 12.64
N ASN A 310 8.35 -29.64 12.46
CA ASN A 310 8.36 -28.22 12.09
C ASN A 310 9.27 -28.02 10.88
N MET A 311 8.93 -27.08 10.00
CA MET A 311 9.70 -26.75 8.79
C MET A 311 9.68 -25.23 8.57
N GLU A 312 10.82 -24.69 8.13
CA GLU A 312 10.90 -23.30 7.69
C GLU A 312 10.36 -23.19 6.26
N ALA A 313 9.64 -22.10 5.97
CA ALA A 313 9.06 -21.85 4.66
C ALA A 313 9.28 -20.40 4.25
N VAL A 314 9.55 -20.19 2.97
CA VAL A 314 9.82 -18.89 2.38
C VAL A 314 8.79 -18.61 1.30
N ILE A 315 8.17 -17.42 1.37
CA ILE A 315 7.26 -16.91 0.34
C ILE A 315 7.89 -15.64 -0.24
N PHE A 316 8.31 -15.72 -1.50
CA PHE A 316 8.86 -14.57 -2.21
C PHE A 316 7.77 -13.59 -2.64
N SER A 317 8.17 -12.38 -2.97
CA SER A 317 7.28 -11.26 -3.27
C SER A 317 6.45 -11.42 -4.55
N ASP A 318 6.84 -12.35 -5.43
CA ASP A 318 6.12 -12.70 -6.65
C ASP A 318 5.00 -13.72 -6.44
N VAL A 319 4.87 -14.29 -5.23
CA VAL A 319 3.85 -15.28 -4.89
C VAL A 319 2.66 -14.61 -4.21
N ASP A 320 1.51 -14.62 -4.88
CA ASP A 320 0.25 -14.12 -4.33
C ASP A 320 -0.31 -15.13 -3.31
N VAL A 321 -0.55 -14.66 -2.09
CA VAL A 321 -1.00 -15.50 -0.97
C VAL A 321 -2.08 -14.78 -0.16
N PRO A 322 -3.03 -15.50 0.46
CA PRO A 322 -3.99 -14.92 1.39
C PRO A 322 -3.29 -14.28 2.59
N ILE A 323 -4.07 -13.57 3.44
CA ILE A 323 -3.54 -13.08 4.72
C ILE A 323 -3.26 -14.30 5.60
N ILE A 324 -1.98 -14.48 5.94
CA ILE A 324 -1.50 -15.57 6.78
C ILE A 324 -1.41 -15.07 8.24
N GLU A 325 -2.09 -15.76 9.15
CA GLU A 325 -2.06 -15.45 10.59
C GLU A 325 -1.38 -16.57 11.39
N GLU A 326 -0.64 -16.20 12.45
CA GLU A 326 -0.07 -17.17 13.39
C GLU A 326 -1.19 -17.92 14.13
N GLY A 327 -1.09 -19.25 14.19
CA GLY A 327 -2.07 -20.14 14.81
C GLY A 327 -3.10 -20.72 13.83
N GLU A 328 -3.20 -20.19 12.61
CA GLU A 328 -4.12 -20.69 11.58
C GLU A 328 -3.48 -21.80 10.72
N THR A 329 -4.33 -22.66 10.15
CA THR A 329 -3.90 -23.79 9.30
C THR A 329 -4.20 -23.50 7.83
N TYR A 330 -3.24 -23.77 6.96
CA TYR A 330 -3.34 -23.59 5.51
C TYR A 330 -2.80 -24.81 4.75
N ILE A 331 -3.07 -24.86 3.45
CA ILE A 331 -2.48 -25.82 2.52
C ILE A 331 -1.40 -25.09 1.73
N PHE A 332 -0.14 -25.40 2.00
CA PHE A 332 1.03 -24.84 1.33
C PHE A 332 1.47 -25.76 0.20
N LYS A 333 1.69 -25.19 -0.99
CA LYS A 333 2.33 -25.89 -2.11
C LYS A 333 3.65 -25.25 -2.45
N GLY A 334 4.65 -26.06 -2.75
CA GLY A 334 5.98 -25.58 -3.03
C GLY A 334 6.94 -26.72 -3.33
N TYR A 335 8.23 -26.43 -3.37
CA TYR A 335 9.27 -27.44 -3.47
C TYR A 335 10.27 -27.28 -2.32
N ILE A 336 10.90 -28.38 -1.93
CA ILE A 336 11.86 -28.37 -0.83
C ILE A 336 13.24 -27.99 -1.38
N GLN A 337 13.89 -27.04 -0.72
CA GLN A 337 15.27 -26.65 -1.03
C GLN A 337 16.11 -26.59 0.26
N PRO A 338 17.45 -26.69 0.17
CA PRO A 338 18.31 -26.35 1.29
C PRO A 338 18.13 -24.89 1.69
N SER A 339 18.10 -24.60 2.99
CA SER A 339 18.11 -23.22 3.53
C SER A 339 19.44 -22.52 3.22
N GLU A 340 19.51 -21.19 3.34
CA GLU A 340 20.76 -20.43 3.11
C GLU A 340 21.96 -20.92 3.94
N ASP A 341 21.71 -21.40 5.16
CA ASP A 341 22.76 -21.94 6.04
C ASP A 341 23.15 -23.40 5.69
N GLU A 342 22.53 -24.02 4.66
CA GLU A 342 22.72 -25.41 4.18
C GLU A 342 22.52 -26.53 5.23
N GLU A 343 22.20 -26.20 6.49
CA GLU A 343 22.02 -27.18 7.57
C GLU A 343 20.60 -27.74 7.67
N LYS A 344 19.63 -27.11 7.01
CA LYS A 344 18.21 -27.50 7.06
C LYS A 344 17.57 -27.46 5.68
N MET A 345 16.44 -28.14 5.57
CA MET A 345 15.56 -28.05 4.42
C MET A 345 14.43 -27.07 4.72
N GLU A 346 14.09 -26.23 3.74
CA GLU A 346 12.99 -25.28 3.79
C GLU A 346 12.01 -25.51 2.62
N LEU A 347 10.77 -25.06 2.79
CA LEU A 347 9.76 -25.05 1.74
C LEU A 347 9.78 -23.72 0.99
N ASN A 348 10.11 -23.75 -0.29
CA ASN A 348 9.91 -22.61 -1.19
C ASN A 348 8.46 -22.61 -1.69
N VAL A 349 7.64 -21.75 -1.11
CA VAL A 349 6.19 -21.73 -1.30
C VAL A 349 5.84 -21.06 -2.63
N THR A 350 5.06 -21.74 -3.46
CA THR A 350 4.56 -21.25 -4.75
C THR A 350 3.07 -20.93 -4.74
N ASP A 351 2.32 -21.45 -3.75
CA ASP A 351 0.87 -21.26 -3.64
C ASP A 351 0.42 -21.58 -2.20
N VAL A 352 -0.64 -20.91 -1.74
CA VAL A 352 -1.22 -21.11 -0.39
C VAL A 352 -2.74 -21.06 -0.48
N ASP A 353 -3.39 -22.16 -0.14
CA ASP A 353 -4.84 -22.28 -0.10
C ASP A 353 -5.37 -22.32 1.34
N GLU A 354 -6.55 -21.75 1.56
CA GLU A 354 -7.31 -21.99 2.79
C GLU A 354 -7.83 -23.45 2.80
N PRO A 355 -7.81 -24.14 3.97
CA PRO A 355 -8.35 -25.48 4.05
C PRO A 355 -9.83 -25.42 3.71
N ASN A 356 -10.26 -26.22 2.72
CA ASN A 356 -11.66 -26.29 2.31
C ASN A 356 -12.55 -26.40 3.54
N GLN A 357 -13.29 -25.34 3.87
CA GLN A 357 -14.34 -25.37 4.86
C GLN A 357 -15.41 -26.31 4.30
N LYS A 358 -15.27 -27.61 4.59
CA LYS A 358 -16.37 -28.54 4.41
C LYS A 358 -17.51 -27.98 5.24
N ASN A 359 -18.54 -27.49 4.57
CA ASN A 359 -19.81 -27.09 5.18
C ASN A 359 -20.19 -28.17 6.19
N SER A 360 -20.06 -27.84 7.47
CA SER A 360 -20.52 -28.67 8.57
C SER A 360 -22.02 -28.42 8.75
N ASP A 361 -22.77 -28.74 7.70
CA ASP A 361 -24.21 -28.91 7.75
C ASP A 361 -24.48 -30.43 7.69
N ASP A 362 -24.28 -31.11 8.81
CA ASP A 362 -24.84 -32.43 9.13
C ASP A 362 -25.21 -32.50 10.62
#